data_AF-A0A8J7QT33-F1
#
_entry.id   AF-A0A8J7QT33-F1
#
_cell.length_a   1.000
_cell.length_b   1.000
_cell.length_c   1.000
_cell.angle_alpha   90.00
_cell.angle_beta   90.00
_cell.angle_gamma   90.00
#
_symmetry.space_group_name_H-M   'P 1'
#
loop_
_entity.id
_entity.type
_entity.pdbx_description
1 polymer ?
#
loop_
_entity_poly.entity_id
_entity_poly.type
_entity_poly.pdbx_seq_one_letter_code
_entity_poly.pdbx_strand_id
1 'polypeptide(L)'
;MEKSKVRPWKLLTAGAVLGAALILAAIAGMRFSDSRPFCSSICHVMEQAAVTHVNSPHADLACNECHAPHDIVAKLPFKEKEGLRDFADNIRGIDVPLRAGLETRTVVNNNCISCHRNTVQNVMMAKEYCFDCHRSVAHQKKTPVSFREAADE
;
A
#
# COMPACT_ATOMS: atom_id res chain seq x y z
N MET A 1 -22.07 -24.04 -45.78
CA MET A 1 -21.49 -23.34 -44.61
C MET A 1 -21.36 -24.34 -43.47
N GLU A 2 -20.23 -25.02 -43.37
CA GLU A 2 -19.95 -26.03 -42.34
C GLU A 2 -19.72 -25.30 -41.00
N LYS A 3 -20.68 -25.34 -40.08
CA LYS A 3 -20.45 -24.87 -38.71
C LYS A 3 -19.53 -25.88 -38.04
N SER A 4 -18.23 -25.58 -37.94
CA SER A 4 -17.31 -26.41 -37.18
C SER A 4 -17.83 -26.55 -35.75
N LYS A 5 -18.32 -27.74 -35.37
CA LYS A 5 -18.71 -28.04 -33.99
C LYS A 5 -17.46 -27.92 -33.12
N VAL A 6 -17.33 -26.78 -32.44
CA VAL A 6 -16.28 -26.57 -31.44
C VAL A 6 -16.44 -27.67 -30.39
N ARG A 7 -15.43 -28.55 -30.29
CA ARG A 7 -15.47 -29.65 -29.32
C ARG A 7 -15.52 -29.05 -27.91
N PRO A 8 -16.38 -29.57 -27.00
CA PRO A 8 -16.58 -29.00 -25.67
C PRO A 8 -15.26 -28.85 -24.87
N TRP A 9 -14.30 -29.76 -25.07
CA TRP A 9 -12.96 -29.67 -24.48
C TRP A 9 -12.17 -28.42 -24.90
N LYS A 10 -12.33 -27.94 -26.14
CA LYS A 10 -11.66 -26.71 -26.61
C LYS A 10 -12.22 -25.46 -25.92
N LEU A 11 -13.52 -25.44 -25.61
CA LEU A 11 -14.14 -24.35 -24.86
C LEU A 11 -13.72 -24.37 -23.38
N LEU A 12 -13.66 -25.56 -22.77
CA LEU A 12 -13.20 -25.72 -21.38
C LEU A 12 -11.73 -25.31 -21.22
N THR A 13 -10.86 -25.73 -22.13
CA THR A 13 -9.43 -25.35 -22.11
C THR A 13 -9.24 -23.85 -22.34
N ALA A 14 -9.94 -23.25 -23.31
CA ALA A 14 -9.90 -21.81 -23.51
C ALA A 14 -10.39 -21.02 -22.29
N GLY A 15 -11.48 -21.46 -21.66
CA GLY A 15 -12.00 -20.86 -20.44
C GLY A 15 -11.03 -20.96 -19.26
N ALA A 16 -10.36 -22.10 -19.09
CA ALA A 16 -9.35 -22.29 -18.05
C ALA A 16 -8.13 -21.38 -18.26
N VAL A 17 -7.64 -21.27 -19.49
CA VAL A 17 -6.53 -20.37 -19.84
C VAL A 17 -6.90 -18.92 -19.58
N LEU A 18 -8.09 -18.48 -20.00
CA LEU A 18 -8.56 -17.13 -19.75
C LEU A 18 -8.73 -16.85 -18.26
N GLY A 19 -9.31 -17.79 -17.51
CA GLY A 19 -9.45 -17.67 -16.05
C GLY A 19 -8.10 -17.54 -15.34
N ALA A 20 -7.11 -18.36 -15.71
CA ALA A 20 -5.76 -18.26 -15.16
C ALA A 20 -5.10 -16.92 -15.50
N ALA A 21 -5.24 -16.44 -16.74
CA ALA A 21 -4.72 -15.14 -17.15
C ALA A 21 -5.32 -13.98 -16.34
N LEU A 22 -6.64 -14.00 -16.12
CA LEU A 22 -7.33 -12.97 -15.31
C LEU A 22 -6.88 -12.98 -13.85
N ILE A 23 -6.70 -14.17 -13.25
CA ILE A 23 -6.21 -14.30 -11.87
C ILE A 23 -4.78 -13.74 -11.76
N LEU A 24 -3.90 -14.08 -12.71
CA LEU A 24 -2.53 -13.56 -12.72
C LEU A 24 -2.50 -12.03 -12.88
N ALA A 25 -3.35 -11.49 -13.76
CA ALA A 25 -3.49 -10.05 -13.93
C ALA A 25 -3.99 -9.36 -12.64
N ALA A 26 -4.96 -9.96 -11.94
CA ALA A 26 -5.47 -9.43 -10.68
C ALA A 26 -4.39 -9.43 -9.57
N ILE A 27 -3.60 -10.51 -9.48
CA ILE A 27 -2.48 -10.59 -8.52
C ILE A 27 -1.42 -9.52 -8.85
N ALA A 28 -1.05 -9.39 -10.12
CA ALA A 28 -0.08 -8.38 -10.56
C ALA A 28 -0.57 -6.96 -10.26
N GLY A 29 -1.84 -6.66 -10.57
CA GLY A 29 -2.46 -5.36 -10.26
C GLY A 29 -2.50 -5.07 -8.76
N MET A 30 -2.81 -6.08 -7.93
CA MET A 30 -2.80 -5.93 -6.48
C MET A 30 -1.41 -5.59 -5.95
N ARG A 31 -0.37 -6.29 -6.43
CA ARG A 31 1.03 -6.03 -6.02
C ARG A 31 1.54 -4.69 -6.52
N PHE A 32 1.21 -4.32 -7.76
CA PHE A 32 1.58 -3.03 -8.32
C PHE A 32 0.95 -1.88 -7.53
N SER A 33 -0.35 -1.98 -7.21
CA SER A 33 -1.07 -0.97 -6.41
C SER A 33 -0.67 -0.90 -4.93
N ASP A 34 0.26 -1.76 -4.48
CA ASP A 34 0.88 -1.68 -3.16
C ASP A 34 2.23 -0.94 -3.18
N SER A 35 2.82 -0.79 -4.35
CA SER A 35 4.21 -0.39 -4.54
C SER A 35 4.41 1.13 -4.49
N ARG A 36 5.64 1.54 -4.15
CA ARG A 36 6.06 2.95 -4.21
C ARG A 36 5.76 3.63 -5.55
N PRO A 37 6.14 3.06 -6.71
CA PRO A 37 5.86 3.69 -8.00
C PRO A 37 4.38 4.00 -8.22
N PHE A 38 3.49 3.10 -7.83
CA PHE A 38 2.05 3.37 -7.93
C PHE A 38 1.62 4.54 -7.02
N CYS A 39 2.07 4.55 -5.76
CA CYS A 39 1.69 5.56 -4.79
C CYS A 39 2.23 6.96 -5.12
N SER A 40 3.43 7.08 -5.71
CA SER A 40 4.10 8.38 -5.92
C SER A 40 4.04 8.90 -7.35
N SER A 41 4.06 8.02 -8.36
CA SER A 41 4.12 8.47 -9.77
C SER A 41 2.79 9.02 -10.30
N ILE A 42 1.68 8.75 -9.62
CA ILE A 42 0.34 9.19 -10.05
C ILE A 42 -0.06 10.50 -9.35
N CYS A 43 0.33 10.66 -8.07
CA CYS A 43 -0.07 11.79 -7.24
C CYS A 43 1.17 12.41 -6.57
N HIS A 44 1.55 13.62 -7.00
CA HIS A 44 2.68 14.37 -6.46
C HIS A 44 2.59 14.66 -4.94
N VAL A 45 1.39 14.78 -4.38
CA VAL A 45 1.17 14.93 -2.93
C VAL A 45 1.81 13.81 -2.09
N MET A 46 2.07 12.64 -2.70
CA MET A 46 2.74 11.50 -2.04
C MET A 46 4.28 11.54 -2.13
N GLU A 47 4.88 12.50 -2.84
CA GLU A 47 6.32 12.55 -3.12
C GLU A 47 7.15 12.62 -1.84
N GLN A 48 6.74 13.46 -0.87
CA GLN A 48 7.43 13.57 0.42
C GLN A 48 7.51 12.21 1.15
N ALA A 49 6.42 11.44 1.11
CA ALA A 49 6.36 10.11 1.73
C ALA A 49 7.24 9.10 0.97
N ALA A 50 7.26 9.18 -0.36
CA ALA A 50 8.06 8.31 -1.22
C ALA A 50 9.57 8.54 -1.06
N VAL A 51 10.02 9.80 -1.09
CA VAL A 51 11.42 10.20 -0.89
C VAL A 51 11.91 9.77 0.49
N THR A 52 11.12 9.99 1.53
CA THR A 52 11.50 9.58 2.89
C THR A 52 11.48 8.07 3.08
N HIS A 53 10.62 7.34 2.35
CA HIS A 53 10.57 5.88 2.37
C HIS A 53 11.79 5.24 1.71
N VAL A 54 12.18 5.70 0.51
CA VAL A 54 13.37 5.17 -0.20
C VAL A 54 14.67 5.46 0.58
N ASN A 55 14.70 6.52 1.38
CA ASN A 55 15.82 6.86 2.26
C ASN A 55 15.69 6.26 3.68
N SER A 56 14.87 5.22 3.87
CA SER A 56 14.63 4.58 5.17
C SER A 56 15.14 3.14 5.23
N PRO A 57 15.27 2.56 6.44
CA PRO A 57 15.56 1.12 6.60
C PRO A 57 14.50 0.18 6.01
N HIS A 58 13.30 0.69 5.69
CA HIS A 58 12.22 -0.10 5.09
C HIS A 58 12.12 0.08 3.58
N ALA A 59 13.09 0.75 2.94
CA ALA A 59 13.03 1.13 1.52
C ALA A 59 12.66 -0.04 0.58
N ASP A 60 13.11 -1.26 0.87
CA ASP A 60 12.84 -2.45 0.04
C ASP A 60 11.41 -3.00 0.16
N LEU A 61 10.60 -2.49 1.09
CA LEU A 61 9.21 -2.89 1.27
C LEU A 61 8.27 -2.03 0.41
N ALA A 62 7.15 -2.63 0.01
CA ALA A 62 6.04 -1.89 -0.59
C ALA A 62 5.34 -1.00 0.45
N CYS A 63 4.73 0.12 0.02
CA CYS A 63 4.06 1.05 0.94
C CYS A 63 3.00 0.33 1.80
N ASN A 64 2.21 -0.53 1.15
CA ASN A 64 1.14 -1.26 1.81
C ASN A 64 1.60 -2.45 2.66
N GLU A 65 2.90 -2.74 2.75
CA GLU A 65 3.40 -3.63 3.81
C GLU A 65 3.31 -2.97 5.19
N CYS A 66 3.30 -1.64 5.24
CA CYS A 66 2.95 -0.89 6.44
C CYS A 66 1.51 -0.37 6.39
N HIS A 67 1.06 0.16 5.25
CA HIS A 67 -0.17 0.94 5.17
C HIS A 67 -1.47 0.16 4.93
N ALA A 68 -1.42 -1.15 4.65
CA ALA A 68 -2.61 -1.98 4.50
C ALA A 68 -2.52 -3.26 5.34
N PRO A 69 -3.66 -3.86 5.74
CA PRO A 69 -3.64 -5.17 6.39
C PRO A 69 -2.94 -6.23 5.53
N HIS A 70 -2.23 -7.16 6.16
CA HIS A 70 -1.62 -8.30 5.45
C HIS A 70 -2.62 -9.41 5.12
N ASP A 71 -3.69 -9.53 5.91
CA ASP A 71 -4.79 -10.46 5.63
C ASP A 71 -5.59 -9.99 4.41
N ILE A 72 -5.77 -10.87 3.42
CA ILE A 72 -6.37 -10.50 2.15
C ILE A 72 -7.84 -10.08 2.27
N VAL A 73 -8.58 -10.68 3.22
CA VAL A 73 -10.01 -10.40 3.43
C VAL A 73 -10.20 -9.00 4.01
N ALA A 74 -9.30 -8.57 4.90
CA ALA A 74 -9.27 -7.20 5.40
C ALA A 74 -8.64 -6.21 4.41
N LYS A 75 -7.64 -6.64 3.65
CA LYS A 75 -6.85 -5.78 2.74
C LYS A 75 -7.68 -5.23 1.59
N LEU A 76 -8.49 -6.07 0.95
CA LEU A 76 -9.28 -5.67 -0.22
C LEU A 76 -10.23 -4.49 0.08
N PRO A 77 -11.14 -4.58 1.06
CA PRO A 77 -12.05 -3.46 1.37
C PRO A 77 -11.30 -2.23 1.90
N PHE A 78 -10.20 -2.42 2.64
CA PHE A 78 -9.37 -1.31 3.12
C PHE A 78 -8.73 -0.54 1.95
N LYS A 79 -8.10 -1.25 1.00
CA LYS A 79 -7.48 -0.63 -0.18
C LYS A 79 -8.49 0.11 -1.04
N GLU A 80 -9.67 -0.48 -1.24
CA GLU A 80 -10.74 0.16 -2.01
C GLU A 80 -11.23 1.45 -1.34
N LYS A 81 -11.54 1.38 -0.04
CA LYS A 81 -12.02 2.53 0.74
C LYS A 81 -11.00 3.67 0.76
N GLU A 82 -9.75 3.37 1.14
CA GLU A 82 -8.71 4.41 1.28
C GLU A 82 -8.29 4.93 -0.11
N GLY A 83 -8.19 4.07 -1.12
CA GLY A 83 -7.89 4.49 -2.49
C GLY A 83 -8.97 5.41 -3.08
N LEU A 84 -10.25 5.14 -2.82
CA LEU A 84 -11.34 6.03 -3.24
C LEU A 84 -11.31 7.36 -2.49
N ARG A 85 -11.01 7.34 -1.18
CA ARG A 85 -10.87 8.57 -0.40
C ARG A 85 -9.72 9.42 -0.94
N ASP A 86 -8.54 8.84 -1.07
CA ASP A 86 -7.33 9.54 -1.49
C ASP A 86 -7.50 10.06 -2.93
N PHE A 87 -8.14 9.29 -3.82
CA PHE A 87 -8.50 9.78 -5.15
C PHE A 87 -9.43 10.99 -5.06
N ALA A 88 -10.55 10.90 -4.32
CA ALA A 88 -11.51 11.98 -4.19
C ALA A 88 -10.91 13.26 -3.59
N ASP A 89 -10.04 13.12 -2.59
CA ASP A 89 -9.38 14.25 -1.93
C ASP A 89 -8.38 14.93 -2.87
N ASN A 90 -7.63 14.14 -3.66
CA ASN A 90 -6.70 14.65 -4.66
C ASN A 90 -7.42 15.47 -5.74
N ILE A 91 -8.55 15.00 -6.29
CA ILE A 91 -9.31 15.78 -7.30
C ILE A 91 -9.97 17.04 -6.71
N ARG A 92 -10.19 17.07 -5.39
CA ARG A 92 -10.74 18.24 -4.68
C ARG A 92 -9.66 19.25 -4.30
N GLY A 93 -8.38 18.97 -4.54
CA GLY A 93 -7.27 19.85 -4.21
C GLY A 93 -7.05 20.00 -2.70
N ILE A 94 -7.32 18.94 -1.91
CA ILE A 94 -7.04 18.94 -0.47
C ILE A 94 -5.55 18.61 -0.27
N ASP A 95 -4.69 19.61 -0.50
CA ASP A 95 -3.22 19.47 -0.39
C ASP A 95 -2.68 20.18 0.84
N VAL A 96 -2.42 19.44 1.93
CA VAL A 96 -1.41 19.68 2.99
C VAL A 96 -1.59 18.66 4.13
N PRO A 97 -0.52 18.30 4.90
CA PRO A 97 -0.21 16.91 5.22
C PRO A 97 -1.37 16.18 5.90
N LEU A 98 -1.95 15.24 5.15
CA LEU A 98 -2.97 14.31 5.64
C LEU A 98 -2.38 13.52 6.81
N ARG A 99 -2.82 13.87 8.02
CA ARG A 99 -2.51 13.07 9.19
C ARG A 99 -3.23 11.74 9.02
N ALA A 100 -2.46 10.65 9.10
CA ALA A 100 -3.02 9.31 9.08
C ALA A 100 -4.20 9.21 10.07
N GLY A 101 -5.35 8.76 9.56
CA GLY A 101 -6.53 8.50 10.39
C GLY A 101 -6.26 7.41 11.43
N LEU A 102 -7.13 7.31 12.42
CA LEU A 102 -6.99 6.31 13.49
C LEU A 102 -6.92 4.87 12.95
N GLU A 103 -7.68 4.57 11.89
CA GLU A 103 -7.67 3.26 11.25
C GLU A 103 -6.31 2.94 10.63
N THR A 104 -5.76 3.83 9.81
CA THR A 104 -4.43 3.68 9.20
C THR A 104 -3.34 3.55 10.26
N ARG A 105 -3.40 4.36 11.35
CA ARG A 105 -2.44 4.27 12.46
C ARG A 105 -2.48 2.90 13.14
N THR A 106 -3.68 2.35 13.34
CA THR A 106 -3.87 1.02 13.93
C THR A 106 -3.32 -0.08 13.00
N VAL A 107 -3.63 -0.01 11.70
CA VAL A 107 -3.10 -0.95 10.69
C VAL A 107 -1.57 -0.93 10.67
N VAL A 108 -0.97 0.27 10.57
CA VAL A 108 0.49 0.43 10.57
C VAL A 108 1.12 -0.17 11.83
N ASN A 109 0.56 0.10 13.00
CA ASN A 109 1.10 -0.42 14.25
C ASN A 109 1.01 -1.95 14.36
N ASN A 110 -0.11 -2.53 13.91
CA ASN A 110 -0.26 -3.98 13.83
C ASN A 110 0.77 -4.60 12.89
N ASN A 111 1.07 -3.93 11.77
CA ASN A 111 2.10 -4.38 10.83
C ASN A 111 3.52 -4.24 11.41
N CYS A 112 3.81 -3.20 12.21
CA CYS A 112 5.05 -3.12 12.99
C CYS A 112 5.20 -4.36 13.88
N ILE A 113 4.16 -4.71 14.64
CA ILE A 113 4.17 -5.86 15.55
C ILE A 113 4.24 -7.18 14.77
N SER A 114 3.60 -7.29 13.62
CA SER A 114 3.63 -8.49 12.77
C SER A 114 5.06 -8.87 12.37
N CYS A 115 5.84 -7.90 11.89
CA CYS A 115 7.22 -8.13 11.46
C CYS A 115 8.22 -8.15 12.64
N HIS A 116 8.02 -7.31 13.66
CA HIS A 116 8.94 -7.16 14.80
C HIS A 116 8.54 -7.98 16.03
N ARG A 117 7.59 -8.92 15.89
CA ARG A 117 7.02 -9.72 16.99
C ARG A 117 8.08 -10.29 17.91
N ASN A 118 9.12 -10.90 17.35
CA ASN A 118 10.16 -11.57 18.14
C ASN A 118 10.96 -10.60 19.03
N THR A 119 11.03 -9.33 18.66
CA THR A 119 11.69 -8.28 19.46
C THR A 119 10.79 -7.78 20.58
N VAL A 120 9.48 -7.68 20.32
CA VAL A 120 8.53 -7.02 21.24
C VAL A 120 7.71 -7.97 22.12
N GLN A 121 7.65 -9.26 21.80
CA GLN A 121 6.75 -10.21 22.47
C GLN A 121 6.98 -10.39 23.98
N ASN A 122 8.18 -10.07 24.47
CA ASN A 122 8.56 -10.25 25.88
C ASN A 122 8.77 -8.91 26.61
N VAL A 123 8.30 -7.79 26.05
CA VAL A 123 8.40 -6.46 26.67
C VAL A 123 7.04 -5.79 26.75
N MET A 124 6.85 -4.94 27.76
CA MET A 124 5.64 -4.14 27.88
C MET A 124 5.71 -2.90 26.97
N MET A 125 4.64 -2.67 26.21
CA MET A 125 4.50 -1.48 25.37
C MET A 125 4.23 -0.25 26.25
N ALA A 126 5.18 0.68 26.29
CA ALA A 126 5.07 1.92 27.08
C ALA A 126 4.27 3.04 26.40
N LYS A 127 4.02 2.91 25.09
CA LYS A 127 3.27 3.87 24.26
C LYS A 127 2.22 3.12 23.44
N GLU A 128 1.20 3.85 22.99
CA GLU A 128 0.11 3.30 22.20
C GLU A 128 0.61 2.79 20.84
N TYR A 129 1.49 3.56 20.18
CA TYR A 129 2.05 3.19 18.88
C TYR A 129 3.57 3.04 18.91
N CYS A 130 4.12 2.08 18.16
CA CYS A 130 5.57 1.88 18.00
C CYS A 130 6.26 3.17 17.52
N PHE A 131 5.63 3.89 16.59
CA PHE A 131 6.15 5.14 16.03
C PHE A 131 6.06 6.36 16.97
N ASP A 132 5.49 6.21 18.18
CA ASP A 132 5.58 7.26 19.21
C ASP A 132 7.00 7.36 19.80
N CYS A 133 7.74 6.23 19.83
CA CYS A 133 9.17 6.18 20.14
C CYS A 133 10.02 6.15 18.85
N HIS A 134 9.67 5.31 17.89
CA HIS A 134 10.36 5.19 16.59
C HIS A 134 9.93 6.28 15.60
N ARG A 135 10.08 7.54 16.01
CA ARG A 135 9.47 8.72 15.39
C ARG A 135 9.91 8.98 13.95
N SER A 136 11.11 8.54 13.58
CA SER A 136 11.63 8.70 12.22
C SER A 136 10.98 7.73 11.22
N VAL A 137 10.37 6.64 11.68
CA VAL A 137 9.66 5.68 10.82
C VAL A 137 8.41 6.32 10.20
N ALA A 138 7.79 7.28 10.89
CA ALA A 138 6.72 8.10 10.33
C ALA A 138 7.27 9.17 9.38
N HIS A 139 7.79 8.71 8.23
CA HIS A 139 8.27 9.53 7.11
C HIS A 139 9.23 10.65 7.53
N GLN A 140 10.18 10.33 8.41
CA GLN A 140 11.28 11.21 8.81
C GLN A 140 10.84 12.63 9.21
N LYS A 141 9.69 12.77 9.89
CA LYS A 141 9.09 14.06 10.27
C LYS A 141 10.03 15.03 11.03
N LYS A 142 11.11 14.53 11.62
CA LYS A 142 12.09 15.33 12.37
C LYS A 142 13.29 15.79 11.54
N THR A 143 13.43 15.33 10.31
CA THR A 143 14.44 15.77 9.36
C THR A 143 14.07 17.16 8.80
N PRO A 144 15.03 18.07 8.54
CA PRO A 144 14.74 19.38 7.97
C PRO A 144 13.97 19.27 6.64
N VAL A 145 13.09 20.24 6.38
CA VAL A 145 12.17 20.26 5.21
C VAL A 145 12.92 20.07 3.90
N SER A 146 14.08 20.72 3.76
CA SER A 146 14.93 20.67 2.55
C SER A 146 15.42 19.27 2.15
N PHE A 147 15.36 18.28 3.05
CA PHE A 147 15.76 16.90 2.77
C PHE A 147 14.58 15.97 2.51
N ARG A 148 13.34 16.47 2.61
CA ARG A 148 12.13 15.64 2.48
C ARG A 148 11.11 16.20 1.50
N GLU A 149 11.21 17.46 1.12
CA GLU A 149 10.17 18.15 0.35
C GLU A 149 10.80 19.24 -0.53
N ALA A 150 10.21 19.44 -1.71
CA ALA A 150 10.49 20.53 -2.63
C ALA A 150 9.15 21.10 -3.13
N ALA A 151 9.17 22.30 -3.68
CA ALA A 151 7.98 22.84 -4.35
C ALA A 151 7.67 22.02 -5.62
N ASP A 152 6.38 21.88 -5.93
CA ASP A 152 5.93 21.31 -7.18
C ASP A 152 6.40 22.13 -8.40
N GLU A 153 6.41 21.49 -9.56
CA GLU A 153 6.72 22.10 -10.87
C GLU A 153 5.62 23.03 -11.40
#